data_AF-A0A436CRR8-F1
#
_entry.id   AF-A0A436CRR8-F1
#
_cell.length_a   1.000
_cell.length_b   1.000
_cell.length_c   1.000
_cell.angle_alpha   90.00
_cell.angle_beta   90.00
_cell.angle_gamma   90.00
#
_symmetry.space_group_name_H-M   'P 1'
#
loop_
_entity.id
_entity.type
_entity.pdbx_description
1 polymer ?
#
loop_
_entity_poly.entity_id
_entity_poly.type
_entity_poly.pdbx_seq_one_letter_code
_entity_poly.pdbx_strand_id
1 'polypeptide(L)'
;MVDIVSSEAGIPRPDHPLDQSGSAKWFLPAFGVLVLVGIAYVGYALSQDLAVAKTVPWILLGIALLIALGFEFVNGFHDTANAVATVIYTRSMPAEFAVMWSGAFNFLGVLTSSGAVAFGILSLLPVELILQVGSSSGFAMVFALLVAAILWNLGTWFLGLPASSSHTMVGSIIGVGLANQFMAPAGSATSGVDWSQATNVGVTLLVSPIIGFFAAAILLYVMKLLVRNPALYE
;
A
#
# COMPACT_ATOMS: atom_id res chain seq x y z
N MET A 1 20.16 20.52 -3.15
CA MET A 1 21.43 21.03 -3.73
C MET A 1 22.34 21.69 -2.68
N VAL A 2 21.79 22.42 -1.69
CA VAL A 2 22.59 23.04 -0.60
C VAL A 2 23.26 22.01 0.34
N ASP A 3 22.63 20.86 0.59
CA ASP A 3 23.13 19.85 1.53
C ASP A 3 24.27 18.95 1.01
N ILE A 4 24.47 18.88 -0.31
CA ILE A 4 25.59 18.12 -0.91
C ILE A 4 26.87 18.96 -0.88
N VAL A 5 26.77 20.26 -1.14
CA VAL A 5 27.90 21.19 -1.15
C VAL A 5 28.49 21.41 0.26
N SER A 6 27.67 21.42 1.30
CA SER A 6 28.14 21.57 2.68
C SER A 6 28.90 20.35 3.21
N SER A 7 28.59 19.15 2.70
CA SER A 7 29.28 17.90 3.04
C SER A 7 30.68 17.82 2.41
N GLU A 8 30.87 18.38 1.21
CA GLU A 8 32.18 18.42 0.54
C GLU A 8 33.10 19.52 1.12
N ALA A 9 32.51 20.57 1.70
CA ALA A 9 33.27 21.74 2.19
C ALA A 9 33.85 21.58 3.61
N GLY A 10 33.64 20.45 4.30
CA GLY A 10 34.16 20.23 5.66
C GLY A 10 33.65 21.21 6.71
N ILE A 11 32.56 21.93 6.43
CA ILE A 11 31.94 22.88 7.36
C ILE A 11 31.16 22.05 8.40
N PRO A 12 31.45 22.16 9.70
CA PRO A 12 30.67 21.49 10.73
C PRO A 12 29.21 21.87 10.60
N ARG A 13 28.34 20.87 10.42
CA ARG A 13 26.89 21.10 10.36
C ARG A 13 26.46 21.65 11.71
N PRO A 14 25.70 22.77 11.76
CA PRO A 14 25.13 23.23 13.01
C PRO A 14 24.23 22.14 13.58
N ASP A 15 24.43 21.80 14.85
CA ASP A 15 23.72 20.72 15.55
C ASP A 15 22.20 20.94 15.43
N HIS A 16 21.50 20.06 14.72
CA HIS A 16 20.06 20.15 14.61
C HIS A 16 19.41 19.52 15.85
N PRO A 17 18.35 20.10 16.45
CA PRO A 17 17.70 19.54 17.64
C PRO A 17 17.22 18.08 17.49
N LEU A 18 16.97 17.64 16.25
CA LEU A 18 16.58 16.27 15.94
C LEU A 18 17.76 15.29 15.95
N ASP A 19 19.00 15.75 15.78
CA ASP A 19 20.22 14.92 15.81
C ASP A 19 20.56 14.45 17.24
N GLN A 20 20.01 15.14 18.25
CA GLN A 20 20.20 14.83 19.67
C GLN A 20 19.10 13.94 20.25
N SER A 21 18.14 13.47 19.44
CA SER A 21 16.98 12.77 19.97
C SER A 21 17.36 11.39 20.50
N GLY A 22 17.30 11.22 21.83
CA GLY A 22 17.39 9.92 22.50
C GLY A 22 16.19 8.98 22.22
N SER A 23 15.31 9.35 21.28
CA SER A 23 14.08 8.66 20.90
C SER A 23 14.32 7.23 20.40
N ALA A 24 15.41 7.02 19.64
CA ALA A 24 15.73 5.73 19.05
C ALA A 24 15.82 4.58 20.08
N LYS A 25 16.18 4.88 21.34
CA LYS A 25 16.34 3.88 22.41
C LYS A 25 15.01 3.25 22.83
N TRP A 26 13.91 3.99 22.80
CA TRP A 26 12.57 3.49 23.13
C TRP A 26 11.76 3.09 21.90
N PHE A 27 12.11 3.66 20.75
CA PHE A 27 11.49 3.35 19.47
C PHE A 27 11.60 1.86 19.09
N LEU A 28 12.83 1.34 19.05
CA LEU A 28 13.08 -0.06 18.64
C LEU A 28 12.29 -1.09 19.48
N PRO A 29 12.29 -1.01 20.84
CA PRO A 29 11.50 -1.94 21.64
C PRO A 29 9.99 -1.74 21.48
N ALA A 30 9.49 -0.50 21.40
CA ALA A 30 8.06 -0.25 21.19
C ALA A 30 7.57 -0.78 19.83
N PHE A 31 8.33 -0.52 18.76
CA PHE A 31 8.06 -1.06 17.44
C PHE A 31 8.12 -2.59 17.43
N GLY A 32 9.12 -3.18 18.09
CA GLY A 32 9.24 -4.63 18.24
C GLY A 32 8.04 -5.26 18.95
N VAL A 33 7.55 -4.64 20.04
CA VAL A 33 6.32 -5.09 20.74
C VAL A 33 5.12 -5.01 19.81
N LEU A 34 4.95 -3.93 19.05
CA LEU A 34 3.84 -3.76 18.12
C LEU A 34 3.84 -4.85 17.04
N VAL A 35 5.00 -5.15 16.46
CA VAL A 35 5.16 -6.25 15.49
C VAL A 35 4.82 -7.60 16.12
N LEU A 36 5.32 -7.88 17.33
CA LEU A 36 5.03 -9.13 18.03
C LEU A 36 3.54 -9.30 18.34
N VAL A 37 2.87 -8.23 18.79
CA VAL A 37 1.41 -8.22 19.00
C VAL A 37 0.67 -8.47 17.70
N GLY A 38 1.09 -7.84 16.60
CA GLY A 38 0.52 -8.06 15.27
C GLY A 38 0.64 -9.52 14.82
N ILE A 39 1.83 -10.11 14.94
CA ILE A 39 2.07 -11.53 14.60
C ILE A 39 1.23 -12.45 15.49
N ALA A 40 1.16 -12.18 16.80
CA ALA A 40 0.35 -12.96 17.73
C ALA A 40 -1.15 -12.87 17.41
N TYR A 41 -1.65 -11.68 17.07
CA TYR A 41 -3.03 -11.48 16.65
C TYR A 41 -3.34 -12.22 15.35
N VAL A 42 -2.46 -12.14 14.35
CA VAL A 42 -2.59 -12.90 13.10
C VAL A 42 -2.63 -14.40 13.38
N GLY A 43 -1.72 -14.91 14.21
CA GLY A 43 -1.71 -16.32 14.63
C GLY A 43 -2.98 -16.75 15.36
N TYR A 44 -3.51 -15.91 16.25
CA TYR A 44 -4.76 -16.16 16.95
C TYR A 44 -5.96 -16.17 15.98
N ALA A 45 -6.10 -15.15 15.14
CA ALA A 45 -7.18 -15.05 14.16
C ALA A 45 -7.16 -16.25 13.20
N LEU A 46 -5.99 -16.60 12.67
CA LEU A 46 -5.77 -17.82 11.89
C LEU A 46 -6.26 -19.06 12.66
N SER A 47 -5.85 -19.23 13.91
CA SER A 47 -6.22 -20.40 14.70
C SER A 47 -7.74 -20.54 14.90
N GLN A 48 -8.47 -19.43 14.98
CA GLN A 48 -9.92 -19.42 15.08
C GLN A 48 -10.59 -19.72 13.75
N ASP A 49 -10.20 -19.00 12.69
CA ASP A 49 -10.77 -19.14 11.35
C ASP A 49 -10.60 -20.55 10.78
N LEU A 50 -9.55 -21.22 11.23
CA LEU A 50 -9.14 -22.47 10.66
C LEU A 50 -9.51 -23.70 11.52
N ALA A 51 -10.10 -23.49 12.71
CA ALA A 51 -10.56 -24.56 13.60
C ALA A 51 -11.54 -25.58 12.96
N VAL A 52 -12.10 -25.24 11.79
CA VAL A 52 -13.13 -26.02 11.08
C VAL A 52 -12.60 -26.64 9.75
N ALA A 53 -11.37 -26.37 9.32
CA ALA A 53 -10.89 -26.69 7.96
C ALA A 53 -10.01 -27.96 7.83
N LYS A 54 -9.97 -28.59 6.64
CA LYS A 54 -9.18 -29.82 6.30
C LYS A 54 -7.83 -29.50 5.66
N THR A 55 -6.81 -30.35 5.87
CA THR A 55 -5.34 -30.10 5.71
C THR A 55 -4.83 -29.47 4.39
N VAL A 56 -5.42 -29.74 3.23
CA VAL A 56 -4.89 -29.24 1.93
C VAL A 56 -5.26 -27.77 1.67
N PRO A 57 -6.54 -27.35 1.79
CA PRO A 57 -6.92 -25.94 1.77
C PRO A 57 -6.11 -25.04 2.72
N TRP A 58 -5.66 -25.56 3.86
CA TRP A 58 -4.83 -24.83 4.84
C TRP A 58 -3.46 -24.43 4.32
N ILE A 59 -2.76 -25.34 3.65
CA ILE A 59 -1.42 -25.05 3.12
C ILE A 59 -1.54 -23.95 2.06
N LEU A 60 -2.54 -24.05 1.19
CA LEU A 60 -2.80 -23.05 0.15
C LEU A 60 -3.25 -21.71 0.75
N LEU A 61 -4.11 -21.72 1.78
CA LEU A 61 -4.50 -20.50 2.49
C LEU A 61 -3.31 -19.85 3.21
N GLY A 62 -2.47 -20.64 3.88
CA GLY A 62 -1.27 -20.14 4.55
C GLY A 62 -0.30 -19.48 3.57
N ILE A 63 -0.09 -20.09 2.39
CA ILE A 63 0.73 -19.49 1.33
C ILE A 63 0.06 -18.24 0.78
N ALA A 64 -1.25 -18.24 0.54
CA ALA A 64 -1.99 -17.07 0.04
C ALA A 64 -1.93 -15.90 1.02
N LEU A 65 -2.08 -16.17 2.32
CA LEU A 65 -1.95 -15.16 3.37
C LEU A 65 -0.53 -14.64 3.50
N LEU A 66 0.49 -15.52 3.40
CA LEU A 66 1.88 -15.08 3.41
C LEU A 66 2.19 -14.13 2.24
N ILE A 67 1.68 -14.46 1.05
CA ILE A 67 1.84 -13.62 -0.14
C ILE A 67 1.05 -12.32 0.02
N ALA A 68 -0.20 -12.36 0.49
CA ALA A 68 -1.00 -11.16 0.72
C ALA A 68 -0.34 -10.23 1.75
N LEU A 69 0.16 -10.76 2.86
CA LEU A 69 0.93 -10.01 3.86
C LEU A 69 2.22 -9.44 3.25
N GLY A 70 2.89 -10.18 2.38
CA GLY A 70 4.04 -9.70 1.62
C GLY A 70 3.69 -8.53 0.70
N PHE A 71 2.56 -8.61 0.00
CA PHE A 71 2.03 -7.52 -0.84
C PHE A 71 1.69 -6.27 -0.01
N GLU A 72 0.98 -6.44 1.11
CA GLU A 72 0.65 -5.32 2.01
C GLU A 72 1.90 -4.69 2.62
N PHE A 73 2.89 -5.49 3.00
CA PHE A 73 4.18 -4.98 3.45
C PHE A 73 4.86 -4.14 2.36
N VAL A 74 4.82 -4.64 1.11
CA VAL A 74 5.40 -3.93 -0.03
C VAL A 74 4.68 -2.61 -0.30
N ASN A 75 3.34 -2.61 -0.26
CA ASN A 75 2.55 -1.41 -0.41
C ASN A 75 2.84 -0.40 0.71
N GLY A 76 2.98 -0.88 1.94
CA GLY A 76 3.23 -0.05 3.12
C GLY A 76 4.48 0.81 2.99
N PHE A 77 5.59 0.28 2.44
CA PHE A 77 6.80 1.10 2.28
C PHE A 77 6.67 2.14 1.15
N HIS A 78 5.96 1.82 0.06
CA HIS A 78 5.69 2.76 -1.04
C HIS A 78 4.81 3.91 -0.56
N ASP A 79 3.74 3.60 0.17
CA ASP A 79 2.79 4.59 0.68
C ASP A 79 3.40 5.43 1.82
N THR A 80 4.21 4.79 2.67
CA THR A 80 4.96 5.52 3.71
C THR A 80 5.88 6.55 3.07
N ALA A 81 6.67 6.16 2.06
CA ALA A 81 7.57 7.09 1.36
C ALA A 81 6.82 8.31 0.80
N ASN A 82 5.64 8.10 0.20
CA ASN A 82 4.78 9.18 -0.30
C ASN A 82 4.29 10.13 0.81
N ALA A 83 3.95 9.58 1.98
CA ALA A 83 3.40 10.36 3.10
C ALA A 83 4.46 11.13 3.90
N VAL A 84 5.66 10.56 4.09
CA VAL A 84 6.66 11.12 5.01
C VAL A 84 7.72 11.97 4.32
N ALA A 85 7.86 11.89 3.00
CA ALA A 85 8.91 12.57 2.26
C ALA A 85 8.98 14.08 2.54
N THR A 86 7.83 14.77 2.54
CA THR A 86 7.77 16.23 2.75
C THR A 86 8.19 16.62 4.16
N VAL A 87 7.71 15.90 5.17
CA VAL A 87 7.98 16.16 6.59
C VAL A 87 9.45 15.90 6.94
N ILE A 88 10.01 14.81 6.44
CA ILE A 88 11.42 14.46 6.65
C ILE A 88 12.34 15.42 5.88
N TYR A 89 12.02 15.71 4.62
CA TYR A 89 12.83 16.62 3.78
C TYR A 89 12.86 18.05 4.33
N THR A 90 11.73 18.53 4.86
CA THR A 90 11.64 19.86 5.52
C THR A 90 12.22 19.86 6.93
N ARG A 91 12.68 18.71 7.44
CA ARG A 91 13.18 18.52 8.82
C ARG A 91 12.18 18.98 9.88
N SER A 92 10.88 18.83 9.61
CA SER A 92 9.82 19.21 10.55
C SER A 92 9.52 18.10 11.58
N MET A 93 9.90 16.85 11.32
CA MET A 93 9.80 15.72 12.26
C MET A 93 10.94 14.72 12.02
N PRO A 94 11.45 14.00 13.05
CA PRO A 94 12.39 12.91 12.85
C PRO A 94 11.77 11.77 12.03
N ALA A 95 12.60 11.07 11.25
CA ALA A 95 12.15 10.03 10.33
C ALA A 95 11.43 8.88 11.04
N GLU A 96 11.89 8.50 12.23
CA GLU A 96 11.34 7.41 13.03
C GLU A 96 9.89 7.69 13.43
N PHE A 97 9.61 8.92 13.87
CA PHE A 97 8.26 9.35 14.22
C PHE A 97 7.37 9.50 12.98
N ALA A 98 7.90 10.07 11.91
CA ALA A 98 7.14 10.24 10.67
C ALA A 98 6.65 8.89 10.13
N VAL A 99 7.50 7.86 10.14
CA VAL A 99 7.15 6.49 9.72
C VAL A 99 6.08 5.88 10.63
N MET A 100 6.18 6.02 11.96
CA MET A 100 5.14 5.53 12.87
C MET A 100 3.80 6.21 12.66
N TRP A 101 3.80 7.54 12.50
CA TRP A 101 2.59 8.30 12.22
C TRP A 101 1.95 7.85 10.90
N SER A 102 2.76 7.66 9.85
CA SER A 102 2.27 7.12 8.59
C SER A 102 1.64 5.74 8.76
N GLY A 103 2.29 4.82 9.46
CA GLY A 103 1.75 3.49 9.73
C GLY A 103 0.45 3.53 10.54
N ALA A 104 0.39 4.37 11.59
CA ALA A 104 -0.80 4.53 12.43
C ALA A 104 -1.99 5.10 11.63
N PHE A 105 -1.78 6.11 10.80
CA PHE A 105 -2.84 6.69 9.97
C PHE A 105 -3.26 5.77 8.82
N ASN A 106 -2.34 5.01 8.22
CA ASN A 106 -2.70 3.96 7.27
C ASN A 106 -3.61 2.90 7.91
N PHE A 107 -3.23 2.42 9.09
CA PHE A 107 -4.05 1.46 9.85
C PHE A 107 -5.43 2.04 10.22
N LEU A 108 -5.49 3.28 10.71
CA LEU A 108 -6.76 3.97 10.99
C LEU A 108 -7.61 4.16 9.73
N GLY A 109 -6.99 4.43 8.58
CA GLY A 109 -7.67 4.52 7.30
C GLY A 109 -8.37 3.21 6.94
N VAL A 110 -7.70 2.07 7.10
CA VAL A 110 -8.29 0.75 6.87
C VAL A 110 -9.44 0.48 7.84
N LEU A 111 -9.26 0.79 9.15
CA LEU A 111 -10.31 0.59 10.16
C LEU A 111 -11.55 1.45 9.91
N THR A 112 -11.37 2.69 9.44
CA THR A 112 -12.49 3.64 9.21
C THR A 112 -13.09 3.51 7.81
N SER A 113 -12.40 2.91 6.84
CA SER A 113 -12.87 2.73 5.46
C SER A 113 -14.09 1.81 5.33
N SER A 114 -14.51 1.10 6.39
CA SER A 114 -15.66 0.17 6.37
C SER A 114 -15.60 -0.87 5.24
N GLY A 115 -14.39 -1.23 4.78
CA GLY A 115 -14.17 -2.17 3.68
C GLY A 115 -14.51 -1.64 2.28
N ALA A 116 -14.87 -0.37 2.11
CA ALA A 116 -15.30 0.18 0.82
C ALA A 116 -14.24 -0.02 -0.30
N VAL A 117 -12.96 0.20 0.02
CA VAL A 117 -11.85 -0.02 -0.93
C VAL A 117 -11.72 -1.51 -1.26
N ALA A 118 -11.82 -2.40 -0.26
CA ALA A 118 -11.75 -3.84 -0.47
C ALA A 118 -12.89 -4.33 -1.38
N PHE A 119 -14.13 -3.87 -1.18
CA PHE A 119 -15.25 -4.17 -2.07
C PHE A 119 -15.05 -3.64 -3.49
N GLY A 120 -14.47 -2.45 -3.63
CA GLY A 120 -14.10 -1.90 -4.93
C GLY A 120 -13.12 -2.81 -5.69
N ILE A 121 -12.08 -3.31 -5.02
CA ILE A 121 -11.14 -4.26 -5.62
C ILE A 121 -11.79 -5.62 -5.90
N LEU A 122 -12.59 -6.15 -4.97
CA LEU A 122 -13.30 -7.42 -5.17
C LEU A 122 -14.23 -7.38 -6.40
N SER A 123 -14.88 -6.25 -6.64
CA SER A 123 -15.76 -6.08 -7.81
C SER A 123 -15.01 -6.08 -9.15
N LEU A 124 -13.69 -5.85 -9.15
CA LEU A 124 -12.85 -5.96 -10.34
C LEU A 124 -12.38 -7.39 -10.62
N LEU A 125 -12.45 -8.28 -9.63
CA LEU A 125 -11.94 -9.63 -9.77
C LEU A 125 -12.74 -10.39 -10.85
N PRO A 126 -12.07 -11.23 -11.67
CA PRO A 126 -12.77 -12.07 -12.63
C PRO A 126 -13.82 -12.92 -11.93
N VAL A 127 -14.99 -13.06 -12.54
CA VAL A 127 -16.10 -13.81 -11.93
C VAL A 127 -15.71 -15.27 -11.74
N GLU A 128 -14.85 -15.84 -12.60
CA GLU A 128 -14.31 -17.19 -12.39
C GLU A 128 -13.47 -17.29 -11.12
N LEU A 129 -12.76 -16.23 -10.73
CA LEU A 129 -12.01 -16.23 -9.47
C LEU A 129 -12.94 -16.41 -8.27
N ILE A 130 -14.11 -15.79 -8.34
CA ILE A 130 -15.15 -15.83 -7.30
C ILE A 130 -15.92 -17.15 -7.34
N LEU A 131 -16.23 -17.66 -8.54
CA LEU A 131 -16.98 -18.92 -8.71
C LEU A 131 -16.12 -20.16 -8.45
N GLN A 132 -14.82 -20.08 -8.69
CA GLN A 132 -13.87 -21.19 -8.54
C GLN A 132 -13.04 -21.09 -7.25
N VAL A 133 -13.51 -20.33 -6.25
CA VAL A 133 -12.90 -20.25 -4.92
C VAL A 133 -12.76 -21.67 -4.34
N GLY A 134 -11.54 -22.04 -3.99
CA GLY A 134 -11.23 -23.38 -3.44
C GLY A 134 -10.89 -24.45 -4.48
N SER A 135 -10.88 -24.11 -5.77
CA SER A 135 -10.36 -25.00 -6.82
C SER A 135 -8.90 -24.69 -7.16
N SER A 136 -8.19 -25.65 -7.77
CA SER A 136 -6.81 -25.45 -8.24
C SER A 136 -6.67 -24.26 -9.20
N SER A 137 -7.68 -24.01 -10.04
CA SER A 137 -7.71 -22.90 -10.99
C SER A 137 -7.86 -21.55 -10.28
N GLY A 138 -8.79 -21.47 -9.31
CA GLY A 138 -8.97 -20.30 -8.46
C GLY A 138 -7.69 -19.92 -7.71
N PHE A 139 -7.03 -20.90 -7.09
CA PHE A 139 -5.75 -20.66 -6.41
C PHE A 139 -4.65 -20.19 -7.36
N ALA A 140 -4.52 -20.81 -8.53
CA ALA A 140 -3.52 -20.41 -9.52
C ALA A 140 -3.70 -18.94 -9.95
N MET A 141 -4.95 -18.51 -10.17
CA MET A 141 -5.28 -17.12 -10.51
C MET A 141 -4.93 -16.14 -9.39
N VAL A 142 -5.30 -16.43 -8.12
CA VAL A 142 -4.95 -15.58 -6.96
C VAL A 142 -3.43 -15.48 -6.79
N PHE A 143 -2.70 -16.59 -6.92
CA PHE A 143 -1.25 -16.55 -6.81
C PHE A 143 -0.62 -15.77 -7.96
N ALA A 144 -1.09 -15.97 -9.19
CA ALA A 144 -0.57 -15.25 -10.36
C ALA A 144 -0.75 -13.73 -10.22
N LEU A 145 -1.94 -13.25 -9.82
CA LEU A 145 -2.16 -11.81 -9.68
C LEU A 145 -1.32 -11.21 -8.55
N LEU A 146 -1.25 -11.87 -7.38
CA LEU A 146 -0.49 -11.33 -6.23
C LEU A 146 1.02 -11.34 -6.49
N VAL A 147 1.55 -12.42 -7.06
CA VAL A 147 2.99 -12.51 -7.40
C VAL A 147 3.35 -11.48 -8.46
N ALA A 148 2.54 -11.31 -9.50
CA ALA A 148 2.76 -10.28 -10.51
C ALA A 148 2.80 -8.88 -9.88
N ALA A 149 1.86 -8.59 -8.98
CA ALA A 149 1.79 -7.30 -8.31
C ALA A 149 3.01 -7.05 -7.39
N ILE A 150 3.40 -8.04 -6.59
CA ILE A 150 4.59 -7.95 -5.72
C ILE A 150 5.86 -7.76 -6.53
N LEU A 151 6.08 -8.57 -7.56
CA LEU A 151 7.29 -8.49 -8.39
C LEU A 151 7.42 -7.13 -9.04
N TRP A 152 6.32 -6.57 -9.54
CA TRP A 152 6.33 -5.25 -10.13
C TRP A 152 6.60 -4.16 -9.09
N ASN A 153 5.93 -4.18 -7.94
CA ASN A 153 6.16 -3.20 -6.88
C ASN A 153 7.58 -3.27 -6.28
N LEU A 154 8.16 -4.47 -6.14
CA LEU A 154 9.56 -4.62 -5.72
C LEU A 154 10.53 -4.16 -6.83
N GLY A 155 10.22 -4.44 -8.09
CA GLY A 155 11.02 -4.01 -9.23
C GLY A 155 11.08 -2.49 -9.38
N THR A 156 9.94 -1.81 -9.27
CA THR A 156 9.89 -0.34 -9.31
C THR A 156 10.61 0.28 -8.13
N TRP A 157 10.46 -0.29 -6.94
CA TRP A 157 11.21 0.12 -5.76
C TRP A 157 12.72 -0.02 -5.94
N PHE A 158 13.17 -1.19 -6.44
CA PHE A 158 14.59 -1.45 -6.68
C PHE A 158 15.19 -0.47 -7.70
N LEU A 159 14.40 -0.04 -8.68
CA LEU A 159 14.79 0.96 -9.67
C LEU A 159 14.58 2.42 -9.22
N GLY A 160 14.02 2.65 -8.02
CA GLY A 160 13.71 3.98 -7.51
C GLY A 160 12.61 4.72 -8.29
N LEU A 161 11.77 3.99 -9.02
CA LEU A 161 10.68 4.56 -9.81
C LEU A 161 9.46 4.82 -8.92
N PRO A 162 8.89 6.05 -8.91
CA PRO A 162 7.64 6.31 -8.22
C PRO A 162 6.51 5.53 -8.92
N ALA A 163 5.95 4.55 -8.23
CA ALA A 163 4.92 3.66 -8.76
C ALA A 163 3.69 3.65 -7.85
N SER A 164 2.53 3.38 -8.44
CA SER A 164 1.26 3.28 -7.72
C SER A 164 0.88 1.82 -7.52
N SER A 165 0.89 1.36 -6.27
CA SER A 165 0.48 0.00 -5.89
C SER A 165 -0.94 -0.35 -6.33
N SER A 166 -1.87 0.61 -6.29
CA SER A 166 -3.25 0.41 -6.76
C SER A 166 -3.31 0.14 -8.27
N HIS A 167 -2.53 0.86 -9.09
CA HIS A 167 -2.43 0.57 -10.52
C HIS A 167 -1.80 -0.80 -10.78
N THR A 168 -0.76 -1.15 -10.02
CA THR A 168 -0.14 -2.47 -10.09
C THR A 168 -1.18 -3.58 -9.81
N MET A 169 -2.00 -3.42 -8.77
CA MET A 169 -3.04 -4.38 -8.42
C MET A 169 -4.11 -4.50 -9.52
N VAL A 170 -4.67 -3.38 -9.98
CA VAL A 170 -5.68 -3.38 -11.06
C VAL A 170 -5.11 -4.01 -12.34
N GLY A 171 -3.87 -3.68 -12.71
CA GLY A 171 -3.19 -4.27 -13.86
C GLY A 171 -3.02 -5.79 -13.74
N SER A 172 -2.67 -6.29 -12.55
CA SER A 172 -2.55 -7.74 -12.31
C SER A 172 -3.90 -8.48 -12.42
N ILE A 173 -4.99 -7.85 -11.94
CA ILE A 173 -6.35 -8.38 -12.02
C ILE A 173 -6.80 -8.48 -13.49
N ILE A 174 -6.61 -7.40 -14.26
CA ILE A 174 -6.90 -7.39 -15.70
C ILE A 174 -6.06 -8.44 -16.42
N GLY A 175 -4.76 -8.54 -16.11
CA GLY A 175 -3.84 -9.49 -16.72
C GLY A 175 -4.26 -10.94 -16.51
N VAL A 176 -4.64 -11.33 -15.28
CA VAL A 176 -5.13 -12.68 -14.99
C VAL A 176 -6.49 -12.93 -15.63
N GLY A 177 -7.40 -11.95 -15.66
CA GLY A 177 -8.69 -12.08 -16.35
C GLY A 177 -8.53 -12.33 -17.85
N LEU A 178 -7.60 -11.61 -18.50
CA LEU A 178 -7.27 -11.82 -19.91
C LEU A 178 -6.60 -13.17 -20.14
N ALA A 179 -5.63 -13.56 -19.32
CA ALA A 179 -4.97 -14.86 -19.42
C ALA A 179 -5.98 -16.02 -19.29
N ASN A 180 -6.91 -15.93 -18.34
CA ASN A 180 -7.99 -16.90 -18.17
C ASN A 180 -8.85 -17.02 -19.43
N GLN A 181 -9.22 -15.88 -20.04
CA GLN A 181 -9.98 -15.86 -21.28
C GLN A 181 -9.21 -16.46 -22.47
N PHE A 182 -7.90 -16.21 -22.58
CA PHE A 182 -7.07 -16.78 -23.65
C PHE A 182 -6.83 -18.28 -23.51
N MET A 183 -6.79 -18.79 -22.27
CA MET A 183 -6.58 -20.22 -21.98
C MET A 183 -7.88 -21.03 -22.02
N ALA A 184 -9.04 -20.37 -22.12
CA ALA A 184 -10.33 -21.02 -22.15
C ALA A 184 -10.57 -21.81 -23.45
N PRO A 185 -11.19 -23.00 -23.39
CA PRO A 185 -11.55 -23.76 -24.58
C PRO A 185 -12.45 -22.97 -25.55
N ALA A 186 -12.25 -23.17 -26.85
CA ALA A 186 -13.07 -22.52 -27.87
C ALA A 186 -14.57 -22.84 -27.66
N GLY A 187 -15.38 -21.80 -27.44
CA GLY A 187 -16.83 -21.92 -27.22
C GLY A 187 -17.29 -21.86 -25.77
N SER A 188 -16.39 -21.83 -24.77
CA SER A 188 -16.77 -21.47 -23.40
C SER A 188 -16.79 -19.95 -23.25
N ALA A 189 -17.95 -19.38 -22.94
CA ALA A 189 -18.03 -17.99 -22.51
C ALA A 189 -17.38 -17.88 -21.13
N THR A 190 -16.15 -17.36 -21.06
CA THR A 190 -15.58 -16.91 -19.79
C THR A 190 -16.02 -15.48 -19.54
N SER A 191 -16.59 -15.23 -18.38
CA SER A 191 -16.74 -13.93 -17.75
C SER A 191 -15.37 -13.37 -17.36
N GLY A 192 -14.57 -12.99 -18.37
CA GLY A 192 -13.24 -12.40 -18.20
C GLY A 192 -13.26 -11.07 -17.44
N VAL A 193 -12.45 -10.11 -17.87
CA VAL A 193 -12.39 -8.80 -17.20
C VAL A 193 -13.74 -8.08 -17.29
N ASP A 194 -14.27 -7.60 -16.15
CA ASP A 194 -15.40 -6.67 -16.16
C ASP A 194 -14.91 -5.31 -16.68
N TRP A 195 -15.14 -5.08 -17.97
CA TRP A 195 -14.73 -3.84 -18.65
C TRP A 195 -15.48 -2.60 -18.16
N SER A 196 -16.71 -2.77 -17.63
CA SER A 196 -17.45 -1.66 -17.04
C SER A 196 -16.78 -1.23 -15.75
N GLN A 197 -16.47 -2.19 -14.88
CA GLN A 197 -15.81 -1.91 -13.61
C GLN A 197 -14.37 -1.43 -13.79
N ALA A 198 -13.61 -2.03 -14.72
CA ALA A 198 -12.27 -1.58 -15.07
C ALA A 198 -12.27 -0.12 -15.55
N THR A 199 -13.28 0.27 -16.35
CA THR A 199 -13.44 1.67 -16.78
C THR A 199 -13.78 2.58 -15.61
N ASN A 200 -14.68 2.20 -14.71
CA ASN A 200 -15.03 2.98 -13.53
C ASN A 200 -13.82 3.24 -12.62
N VAL A 201 -13.01 2.21 -12.39
CA VAL A 201 -11.78 2.33 -11.58
C VAL A 201 -10.73 3.16 -12.32
N GLY A 202 -10.57 2.97 -13.63
CA GLY A 202 -9.68 3.79 -14.46
C GLY A 202 -10.05 5.27 -14.43
N VAL A 203 -11.34 5.60 -14.53
CA VAL A 203 -11.84 6.99 -14.41
C VAL A 203 -11.58 7.53 -13.01
N THR A 204 -11.81 6.75 -11.96
CA THR A 204 -11.55 7.17 -10.57
C THR A 204 -10.06 7.46 -10.34
N LEU A 205 -9.18 6.63 -10.87
CA LEU A 205 -7.73 6.81 -10.82
C LEU A 205 -7.27 8.04 -11.60
N LEU A 206 -7.93 8.39 -12.70
CA LEU A 206 -7.62 9.59 -13.49
C LEU A 206 -8.14 10.89 -12.85
N VAL A 207 -9.32 10.83 -12.23
CA VAL A 207 -9.99 12.00 -11.64
C VAL A 207 -9.45 12.32 -10.25
N SER A 208 -9.03 11.32 -9.47
CA SER A 208 -8.56 11.52 -8.10
C SER A 208 -7.37 12.48 -7.93
N PRO A 209 -6.33 12.50 -8.81
CA PRO A 209 -5.25 13.48 -8.71
C PRO A 209 -5.74 14.92 -8.95
N ILE A 210 -6.72 15.09 -9.85
CA ILE A 210 -7.31 16.41 -10.14
C ILE A 210 -8.04 16.93 -8.89
N ILE A 211 -8.88 16.08 -8.29
CA ILE A 211 -9.59 16.43 -7.04
C ILE A 211 -8.57 16.72 -5.92
N GLY A 212 -7.55 15.87 -5.77
CA GLY A 212 -6.49 16.06 -4.77
C GLY A 212 -5.75 17.37 -4.95
N PHE A 213 -5.42 17.75 -6.19
CA PHE A 213 -4.76 19.01 -6.51
C PHE A 213 -5.60 20.22 -6.11
N PHE A 214 -6.88 20.26 -6.50
CA PHE A 214 -7.77 21.38 -6.12
C PHE A 214 -8.05 21.42 -4.62
N ALA A 215 -8.24 20.26 -3.97
CA ALA A 215 -8.41 20.18 -2.53
C ALA A 215 -7.19 20.73 -1.78
N ALA A 216 -5.98 20.37 -2.21
CA ALA A 216 -4.74 20.90 -1.66
C ALA A 216 -4.60 22.41 -1.88
N ALA A 217 -4.97 22.92 -3.06
CA ALA A 217 -4.97 24.35 -3.36
C ALA A 217 -5.95 25.14 -2.47
N ILE A 218 -7.18 24.61 -2.28
CA ILE A 218 -8.18 25.20 -1.40
C ILE A 218 -7.68 25.19 0.05
N LEU A 219 -7.13 24.07 0.52
CA LEU A 219 -6.59 23.96 1.87
C LEU A 219 -5.47 24.98 2.11
N LEU A 220 -4.55 25.14 1.15
CA LEU A 220 -3.49 26.14 1.22
C LEU A 220 -4.06 27.57 1.29
N TYR A 221 -5.07 27.87 0.48
CA TYR A 221 -5.71 29.19 0.49
C TYR A 221 -6.41 29.48 1.83
N VAL A 222 -7.14 28.51 2.38
CA VAL A 222 -7.78 28.61 3.70
C VAL A 222 -6.73 28.82 4.79
N MET A 223 -5.61 28.08 4.75
CA MET A 223 -4.50 28.25 5.69
C MET A 223 -3.93 29.67 5.63
N LYS A 224 -3.70 30.22 4.43
CA LYS A 224 -3.23 31.61 4.24
C LYS A 224 -4.18 32.65 4.85
N LEU A 225 -5.49 32.40 4.83
CA LEU A 225 -6.48 33.29 5.42
C LEU A 225 -6.51 33.21 6.95
N LEU A 226 -6.41 32.00 7.51
CA LEU A 226 -6.57 31.74 8.94
C LEU A 226 -5.27 31.96 9.73
N VAL A 227 -4.13 31.50 9.20
CA VAL A 227 -2.83 31.60 9.87
C VAL A 227 -2.09 32.79 9.26
N ARG A 228 -2.10 33.93 9.95
CA ARG A 228 -1.44 35.18 9.53
C ARG A 228 0.04 35.22 9.96
N ASN A 229 0.83 34.22 9.55
CA ASN A 229 2.28 34.25 9.72
C ASN A 229 2.96 34.39 8.35
N PRO A 230 3.49 35.59 7.99
CA PRO A 230 4.11 35.84 6.69
C PRO A 230 5.26 34.86 6.38
N ALA A 231 6.02 34.44 7.39
CA ALA A 231 7.18 33.57 7.24
C ALA A 231 6.85 32.14 6.76
N LEU A 232 5.57 31.74 6.73
CA LEU A 232 5.13 30.42 6.28
C LEU A 232 4.72 30.37 4.80
N TYR A 233 4.67 31.51 4.10
CA TYR A 233 4.08 31.62 2.76
C TYR A 233 4.95 32.31 1.70
N GLU A 234 6.14 32.75 2.09
CA GLU A 234 7.22 33.19 1.18
C GLU A 234 7.96 31.96 0.62
#